data_AF-A0A816Y984-F1
#
_entry.id   AF-A0A816Y984-F1
#
_cell.length_a   1.000
_cell.length_b   1.000
_cell.length_c   1.000
_cell.angle_alpha   90.00
_cell.angle_beta   90.00
_cell.angle_gamma   90.00
#
_symmetry.space_group_name_H-M   'P 1'
#
loop_
_entity.id
_entity.type
_entity.pdbx_description
1 polymer ?
#
loop_
_entity_poly.entity_id
_entity_poly.type
_entity_poly.pdbx_seq_one_letter_code
_entity_poly.pdbx_strand_id
1 'polypeptide(L)'
;MLDRSRLYYCLIGLFLFTQTSSCHRVNAIKNVGAFCANDTSKGDPNLNPIDQSEPKLINKVQNGTLYQIGSGDDQIYLIHVYGNSGYDFGYAYGTLLRDEVNKVLPRAWQYFEQQIIDSLKDLKLPKWFEDIIADQGLAFALDLQNELVREYIDEEIYNEMHGVADGAQIDFKTVVRLHMLGEITRGRCSLYGLWGNATLGGKTLQLRALDWDVDAGLQDYPVVTIYHPVHQN
;
A
#
# COMPACT_ATOMS: atom_id res chain seq x y z
N MET A 1 23.10 -53.77 -24.96
CA MET A 1 23.39 -52.33 -25.11
C MET A 1 22.35 -51.59 -24.30
N LEU A 2 22.69 -51.24 -23.06
CA LEU A 2 21.82 -50.53 -22.13
C LEU A 2 22.21 -49.05 -22.16
N ASP A 3 21.19 -48.22 -22.32
CA ASP A 3 21.24 -46.79 -22.59
C ASP A 3 21.86 -45.99 -21.44
N ARG A 4 22.98 -45.32 -21.74
CA ARG A 4 23.77 -44.49 -20.80
C ARG A 4 23.06 -43.19 -20.38
N SER A 5 21.89 -42.85 -20.93
CA SER A 5 21.15 -41.63 -20.61
C SER A 5 20.37 -41.68 -19.29
N ARG A 6 20.08 -42.88 -18.74
CA ARG A 6 19.32 -43.04 -17.48
C ARG A 6 20.16 -43.10 -16.21
N LEU A 7 21.48 -43.28 -16.31
CA LEU A 7 22.36 -43.32 -15.12
C LEU A 7 22.71 -41.93 -14.57
N TYR A 8 22.66 -40.88 -15.39
CA TYR A 8 23.00 -39.51 -14.95
C TYR A 8 21.90 -38.86 -14.10
N TYR A 9 20.63 -39.20 -14.35
CA TYR A 9 19.49 -38.67 -13.58
C TYR A 9 19.30 -39.33 -12.21
N CYS A 10 19.86 -40.53 -11.99
CA CYS A 10 19.77 -41.22 -10.69
C CYS A 10 20.88 -40.76 -9.71
N LEU A 11 22.02 -40.29 -10.22
CA LEU A 11 23.15 -39.85 -9.39
C LEU A 11 23.07 -38.39 -8.92
N ILE A 12 22.31 -37.53 -9.61
CA ILE A 12 22.06 -36.15 -9.16
C ILE A 12 20.93 -36.10 -8.10
N GLY A 13 19.98 -37.03 -8.14
CA GLY A 13 18.91 -37.15 -7.15
C GLY A 13 19.37 -37.67 -5.77
N LEU A 14 20.52 -38.35 -5.70
CA LEU A 14 21.02 -38.94 -4.44
C LEU A 14 21.95 -38.02 -3.64
N PHE A 15 22.51 -36.97 -4.26
CA PHE A 15 23.37 -35.99 -3.56
C PHE A 15 22.58 -34.87 -2.87
N LEU A 16 21.29 -34.71 -3.19
CA LEU A 16 20.40 -33.73 -2.55
C LEU A 16 19.59 -34.31 -1.37
N PHE A 17 19.75 -35.61 -1.05
CA PHE A 17 18.96 -36.27 0.01
C PHE A 17 19.76 -36.82 1.19
N THR A 18 21.10 -36.69 1.22
CA THR A 18 21.94 -37.33 2.27
C THR A 18 22.87 -36.39 3.06
N GLN A 19 22.67 -35.08 3.00
CA GLN A 19 23.06 -34.16 4.07
C GLN A 19 21.79 -33.47 4.56
N THR A 20 20.97 -34.12 5.37
CA THR A 20 20.93 -33.84 6.81
C THR A 20 20.07 -34.90 7.48
N SER A 21 20.64 -36.04 7.80
CA SER A 21 19.92 -37.07 8.57
C SER A 21 20.88 -37.82 9.46
N SER A 22 21.25 -37.19 10.58
CA SER A 22 21.74 -37.87 11.79
C SER A 22 21.57 -36.97 13.01
N CYS A 23 20.40 -37.12 13.63
CA CYS A 23 20.15 -37.22 15.07
C CYS A 23 20.73 -36.14 16.03
N HIS A 24 19.84 -35.25 16.50
CA HIS A 24 19.35 -35.17 17.88
C HIS A 24 19.12 -33.71 18.31
N ARG A 25 17.85 -33.29 18.29
CA ARG A 25 17.11 -32.70 19.42
C ARG A 25 15.83 -32.09 18.86
N VAL A 26 14.72 -32.41 19.53
CA VAL A 26 13.43 -31.74 19.36
C VAL A 26 13.66 -30.23 19.40
N ASN A 27 13.46 -29.55 18.29
CA ASN A 27 13.28 -28.11 18.25
C ASN A 27 12.32 -27.81 17.10
N ALA A 28 11.20 -27.22 17.48
CA ALA A 28 10.14 -26.78 16.58
C ALA A 28 10.74 -26.10 15.35
N ILE A 29 10.17 -26.40 14.18
CA ILE A 29 10.34 -25.57 12.98
C ILE A 29 9.90 -24.16 13.41
N LYS A 30 10.87 -23.31 13.73
CA LYS A 30 10.62 -21.90 13.98
C LYS A 30 10.09 -21.36 12.66
N ASN A 31 8.86 -20.87 12.71
CA ASN A 31 8.27 -20.02 11.69
C ASN A 31 9.37 -19.06 11.20
N VAL A 32 9.80 -19.22 9.95
CA VAL A 32 10.72 -18.28 9.30
C VAL A 32 9.88 -17.11 8.80
N GLY A 33 9.11 -16.50 9.70
CA GLY A 33 8.60 -15.15 9.46
C GLY A 33 9.79 -14.20 9.35
N ALA A 34 9.62 -13.07 8.68
CA ALA A 34 10.64 -12.04 8.57
C ALA A 34 11.27 -11.79 9.96
N PHE A 35 12.52 -12.19 10.12
CA PHE A 35 13.24 -12.01 11.37
C PHE A 35 13.70 -10.55 11.37
N CYS A 36 12.93 -9.67 12.02
CA CYS A 36 13.46 -8.36 12.40
C CYS A 36 14.70 -8.65 13.24
N ALA A 37 15.89 -8.33 12.72
CA ALA A 37 17.08 -8.29 13.54
C ALA A 37 16.79 -7.28 14.64
N ASN A 38 16.60 -7.77 15.87
CA ASN A 38 16.38 -6.93 17.03
C ASN A 38 17.73 -6.36 17.50
N ASP A 39 18.50 -5.80 16.56
CA ASP A 39 19.79 -5.13 16.78
C ASP A 39 19.62 -3.62 17.00
N THR A 40 18.40 -3.12 16.87
CA THR A 40 18.04 -1.78 17.31
C THR A 40 18.12 -1.70 18.83
N SER A 41 18.87 -0.70 19.32
CA SER A 41 18.77 -0.27 20.71
C SER A 41 17.29 -0.09 21.06
N LYS A 42 16.86 -0.52 22.26
CA LYS A 42 15.51 -0.27 22.76
C LYS A 42 15.19 1.21 22.54
N GLY A 43 14.36 1.50 21.54
CA GLY A 43 13.90 2.86 21.30
C GLY A 43 13.15 3.36 22.53
N ASP A 44 13.06 4.68 22.67
CA ASP A 44 12.23 5.24 23.72
C ASP A 44 10.80 4.71 23.58
N PRO A 45 10.16 4.30 24.67
CA PRO A 45 8.78 3.84 24.61
C PRO A 45 7.90 4.95 24.06
N ASN A 46 6.94 4.60 23.21
CA ASN A 46 5.89 5.55 22.82
C ASN A 46 5.02 5.83 24.06
N LEU A 47 5.21 7.00 24.66
CA LEU A 47 4.46 7.48 25.82
C LEU A 47 3.36 8.47 25.44
N ASN A 48 3.06 8.62 24.14
CA ASN A 48 1.97 9.48 23.69
C ASN A 48 0.65 8.96 24.28
N PRO A 49 -0.17 9.86 24.86
CA PRO A 49 -1.46 9.46 25.38
C PRO A 49 -2.34 8.93 24.25
N ILE A 50 -3.23 7.99 24.58
CA ILE A 50 -4.30 7.62 23.66
C ILE A 50 -5.24 8.82 23.57
N ASP A 51 -5.43 9.34 22.36
CA ASP A 51 -6.42 10.39 22.13
C ASP A 51 -7.83 9.82 22.36
N GLN A 52 -8.59 10.47 23.25
CA GLN A 52 -9.97 10.12 23.61
C GLN A 52 -10.96 11.22 23.24
N SER A 53 -10.54 12.21 22.45
CA SER A 53 -11.40 13.29 21.98
C SER A 53 -12.51 12.73 21.08
N GLU A 54 -13.70 13.32 21.22
CA GLU A 54 -14.84 12.96 20.38
C GLU A 54 -14.60 13.43 18.94
N PRO A 55 -14.89 12.59 17.92
CA PRO A 55 -14.81 13.00 16.53
C PRO A 55 -15.68 14.23 16.23
N LYS A 56 -15.07 15.25 15.61
CA LYS A 56 -15.77 16.48 15.21
C LYS A 56 -16.29 16.35 13.79
N LEU A 57 -17.61 16.38 13.60
CA LEU A 57 -18.20 16.39 12.26
C LEU A 57 -17.81 17.67 11.51
N ILE A 58 -17.26 17.52 10.32
CA ILE A 58 -16.84 18.60 9.42
C ILE A 58 -17.86 18.80 8.30
N ASN A 59 -18.25 17.71 7.62
CA ASN A 59 -19.16 17.78 6.48
C ASN A 59 -19.97 16.48 6.32
N LYS A 60 -21.08 16.56 5.59
CA LYS A 60 -21.96 15.43 5.26
C LYS A 60 -22.56 15.57 3.87
N VAL A 61 -22.56 14.47 3.13
CA VAL A 61 -23.23 14.30 1.83
C VAL A 61 -24.16 13.08 1.87
N GLN A 62 -24.90 12.81 0.79
CA GLN A 62 -25.88 11.72 0.76
C GLN A 62 -25.28 10.35 1.17
N ASN A 63 -24.06 10.06 0.71
CA ASN A 63 -23.39 8.78 0.88
C ASN A 63 -22.11 8.87 1.73
N GLY A 64 -21.97 9.91 2.56
CA GLY A 64 -20.78 10.00 3.41
C GLY A 64 -20.79 11.09 4.46
N THR A 65 -19.94 10.92 5.46
CA THR A 65 -19.68 11.89 6.52
C THR A 65 -18.17 12.03 6.73
N LEU A 66 -17.72 13.26 6.92
CA LEU A 66 -16.33 13.60 7.20
C LEU A 66 -16.22 14.12 8.62
N TYR A 67 -15.31 13.54 9.38
CA TYR A 67 -14.95 13.95 10.72
C TYR A 67 -13.47 14.32 10.79
N GLN A 68 -13.14 15.14 11.78
CA GLN A 68 -11.78 15.36 12.23
C GLN A 68 -11.60 14.67 13.58
N ILE A 69 -10.53 13.89 13.70
CA ILE A 69 -10.13 13.20 14.93
C ILE A 69 -8.68 13.57 15.26
N GLY A 70 -8.26 13.33 16.49
CA GLY A 70 -6.92 13.71 16.96
C GLY A 70 -6.87 15.14 17.50
N SER A 71 -5.69 15.54 17.96
CA SER A 71 -5.47 16.84 18.61
C SER A 71 -4.09 17.40 18.27
N GLY A 72 -3.96 18.74 18.29
CA GLY A 72 -2.72 19.41 17.92
C GLY A 72 -2.30 19.10 16.47
N ASP A 73 -1.04 18.71 16.31
CA ASP A 73 -0.45 18.37 15.01
C ASP A 73 -0.83 16.95 14.55
N ASP A 74 -1.38 16.10 15.44
CA ASP A 74 -1.78 14.71 15.16
C ASP A 74 -3.24 14.60 14.70
N GLN A 75 -3.74 15.63 14.02
CA GLN A 75 -5.10 15.65 13.48
C GLN A 75 -5.17 14.92 12.15
N ILE A 76 -6.14 14.02 12.01
CA ILE A 76 -6.39 13.27 10.78
C ILE A 76 -7.87 13.30 10.41
N TYR A 77 -8.16 13.09 9.13
CA TYR A 77 -9.53 12.96 8.67
C TYR A 77 -10.03 11.53 8.87
N LEU A 78 -11.25 11.40 9.40
CA LEU A 78 -11.99 10.15 9.47
C LEU A 78 -13.23 10.28 8.58
N ILE A 79 -13.28 9.51 7.51
CA ILE A 79 -14.39 9.54 6.56
C ILE A 79 -15.16 8.23 6.60
N HIS A 80 -16.48 8.34 6.65
CA HIS A 80 -17.38 7.21 6.49
C HIS A 80 -18.04 7.33 5.13
N VAL A 81 -17.98 6.27 4.32
CA VAL A 81 -18.62 6.20 2.99
C VAL A 81 -19.61 5.06 2.94
N TYR A 82 -20.76 5.30 2.32
CA TYR A 82 -21.91 4.38 2.27
C TYR A 82 -22.31 4.15 0.82
N GLY A 83 -22.68 2.92 0.46
CA GLY A 83 -23.00 2.62 -0.94
C GLY A 83 -23.10 1.14 -1.24
N ASN A 84 -23.35 0.83 -2.51
CA ASN A 84 -23.39 -0.54 -3.03
C ASN A 84 -22.31 -0.82 -4.07
N SER A 85 -21.62 0.21 -4.55
CA SER A 85 -20.58 0.13 -5.58
C SER A 85 -19.36 0.98 -5.21
N GLY A 86 -18.22 0.66 -5.81
CA GLY A 86 -17.00 1.46 -5.77
C GLY A 86 -17.29 2.92 -6.10
N TYR A 87 -18.11 3.17 -7.13
CA TYR A 87 -18.48 4.53 -7.53
C TYR A 87 -19.19 5.31 -6.42
N ASP A 88 -20.13 4.69 -5.70
CA ASP A 88 -20.83 5.36 -4.60
C ASP A 88 -19.85 5.82 -3.50
N PHE A 89 -18.91 4.94 -3.15
CA PHE A 89 -17.88 5.23 -2.14
C PHE A 89 -16.95 6.35 -2.64
N GLY A 90 -16.45 6.22 -3.87
CA GLY A 90 -15.54 7.17 -4.47
C GLY A 90 -16.17 8.56 -4.63
N TYR A 91 -17.43 8.63 -5.08
CA TYR A 91 -18.14 9.90 -5.28
C TYR A 91 -18.33 10.65 -3.97
N ALA A 92 -18.72 9.93 -2.90
CA ALA A 92 -18.81 10.51 -1.57
C ALA A 92 -17.44 10.99 -1.06
N TYR A 93 -16.40 10.16 -1.21
CA TYR A 93 -15.02 10.49 -0.84
C TYR A 93 -14.51 11.74 -1.55
N GLY A 94 -14.56 11.74 -2.87
CA GLY A 94 -14.10 12.85 -3.70
C GLY A 94 -14.88 14.14 -3.44
N THR A 95 -16.18 14.04 -3.15
CA THR A 95 -16.99 15.23 -2.81
C THR A 95 -16.62 15.80 -1.45
N LEU A 96 -16.42 14.96 -0.44
CA LEU A 96 -16.11 15.40 0.92
C LEU A 96 -14.69 15.96 1.04
N LEU A 97 -13.74 15.42 0.28
CA LEU A 97 -12.32 15.79 0.30
C LEU A 97 -11.88 16.53 -0.96
N ARG A 98 -12.82 17.21 -1.65
CA ARG A 98 -12.53 17.87 -2.92
C ARG A 98 -11.34 18.81 -2.83
N ASP A 99 -11.31 19.66 -1.79
CA ASP A 99 -10.26 20.66 -1.63
C ASP A 99 -8.91 20.03 -1.33
N GLU A 100 -8.87 18.99 -0.51
CA GLU A 100 -7.68 18.20 -0.19
C GLU A 100 -7.15 17.49 -1.43
N VAL A 101 -8.02 16.79 -2.17
CA VAL A 101 -7.68 16.06 -3.40
C VAL A 101 -7.08 17.01 -4.45
N ASN A 102 -7.68 18.19 -4.64
CA ASN A 102 -7.18 19.20 -5.58
C ASN A 102 -5.90 19.90 -5.11
N LYS A 103 -5.49 19.78 -3.85
CA LYS A 103 -4.19 20.25 -3.36
C LYS A 103 -3.13 19.16 -3.47
N VAL A 104 -3.45 17.95 -3.02
CA VAL A 104 -2.47 16.86 -2.89
C VAL A 104 -2.10 16.25 -4.24
N LEU A 105 -3.08 15.96 -5.11
CA LEU A 105 -2.80 15.24 -6.37
C LEU A 105 -1.92 16.06 -7.32
N PRO A 106 -2.15 17.37 -7.56
CA PRO A 106 -1.25 18.15 -8.41
C PRO A 106 0.15 18.32 -7.83
N ARG A 107 0.27 18.53 -6.51
CA ARG A 107 1.57 18.62 -5.82
C ARG A 107 2.35 17.31 -5.95
N ALA A 108 1.70 16.19 -5.67
CA ALA A 108 2.29 14.87 -5.80
C ALA A 108 2.71 14.59 -7.25
N TRP A 109 1.84 14.89 -8.22
CA TRP A 109 2.16 14.72 -9.64
C TRP A 109 3.40 15.52 -10.05
N GLN A 110 3.46 16.81 -9.72
CA GLN A 110 4.61 17.66 -10.02
C GLN A 110 5.89 17.13 -9.38
N TYR A 111 5.81 16.69 -8.12
CA TYR A 111 6.94 16.12 -7.41
C TYR A 111 7.46 14.85 -8.08
N PHE A 112 6.58 13.90 -8.39
CA PHE A 112 6.98 12.64 -9.01
C PHE A 112 7.44 12.83 -10.45
N GLU A 113 6.81 13.73 -11.22
CA GLU A 113 7.27 14.09 -12.55
C GLU A 113 8.70 14.62 -12.51
N GLN A 114 9.02 15.52 -11.57
CA GLN A 114 10.36 16.06 -11.40
C GLN A 114 11.37 15.01 -10.89
N GLN A 115 11.03 14.27 -9.83
CA GLN A 115 11.91 13.24 -9.26
C GLN A 115 12.21 12.12 -10.22
N ILE A 116 11.22 11.70 -11.02
CA ILE A 116 11.42 10.64 -12.00
C ILE A 116 12.34 11.14 -13.12
N ILE A 117 12.22 12.39 -13.57
CA ILE A 117 13.15 13.00 -14.53
C ILE A 117 14.58 13.06 -13.96
N ASP A 118 14.72 13.45 -12.69
CA ASP A 118 16.04 13.67 -12.07
C ASP A 118 16.71 12.36 -11.59
N SER A 119 15.92 11.34 -11.24
CA SER A 119 16.38 10.18 -10.46
C SER A 119 15.87 8.82 -10.99
N LEU A 120 15.66 8.65 -12.30
CA LEU A 120 15.32 7.34 -12.93
C LEU A 120 16.15 6.17 -12.39
N LYS A 121 17.45 6.42 -12.18
CA LYS A 121 18.43 5.42 -11.72
C LYS A 121 18.21 4.97 -10.27
N ASP A 122 17.66 5.83 -9.42
CA ASP A 122 17.50 5.55 -7.99
C ASP A 122 16.21 4.79 -7.68
N LEU A 123 15.22 4.89 -8.58
CA LEU A 123 13.94 4.18 -8.47
C LEU A 123 14.05 2.67 -8.74
N LYS A 124 15.22 2.19 -9.20
CA LYS A 124 15.50 0.78 -9.51
C LYS A 124 14.38 0.15 -10.36
N LEU A 125 13.88 0.92 -11.31
CA LEU A 125 12.82 0.48 -12.22
C LEU A 125 13.38 -0.58 -13.17
N PRO A 126 12.54 -1.48 -13.70
CA PRO A 126 12.94 -2.33 -14.81
C PRO A 126 13.45 -1.47 -15.98
N LYS A 127 14.57 -1.88 -16.60
CA LYS A 127 15.25 -1.05 -17.61
C LYS A 127 14.34 -0.63 -18.77
N TRP A 128 13.48 -1.54 -19.22
CA TRP A 128 12.50 -1.28 -20.28
C TRP A 128 11.53 -0.14 -19.94
N PHE A 129 11.20 0.03 -18.66
CA PHE A 129 10.29 1.08 -18.18
C PHE A 129 11.02 2.42 -18.02
N GLU A 130 12.28 2.41 -17.55
CA GLU A 130 13.12 3.61 -17.54
C GLU A 130 13.26 4.21 -18.95
N ASP A 131 13.46 3.35 -19.96
CA ASP A 131 13.62 3.77 -21.34
C ASP A 131 12.33 4.41 -21.86
N ILE A 132 11.16 3.83 -21.55
CA ILE A 132 9.86 4.43 -21.89
C ILE A 132 9.67 5.79 -21.21
N ILE A 133 10.02 5.94 -19.94
CA ILE A 133 9.89 7.23 -19.26
C ILE A 133 10.81 8.28 -19.90
N ALA A 134 12.06 7.90 -20.19
CA ALA A 134 13.02 8.81 -20.83
C ALA A 134 12.55 9.24 -22.23
N ASP A 135 11.93 8.33 -22.99
CA ASP A 135 11.53 8.56 -24.38
C ASP A 135 10.14 9.21 -24.52
N GLN A 136 9.19 8.86 -23.65
CA GLN A 136 7.75 9.20 -23.80
C GLN A 136 7.14 9.90 -22.57
N GLY A 137 7.86 9.97 -21.46
CA GLY A 137 7.43 10.64 -20.23
C GLY A 137 6.64 9.75 -19.26
N LEU A 138 6.54 10.23 -18.01
CA LEU A 138 5.91 9.52 -16.90
C LEU A 138 4.44 9.17 -17.14
N ALA A 139 3.68 10.11 -17.71
CA ALA A 139 2.25 9.92 -17.99
C ALA A 139 2.00 8.73 -18.93
N PHE A 140 2.79 8.61 -20.00
CA PHE A 140 2.68 7.49 -20.92
C PHE A 140 3.10 6.18 -20.26
N ALA A 141 4.18 6.19 -19.47
CA ALA A 141 4.66 5.01 -18.76
C ALA A 141 3.59 4.47 -17.79
N LEU A 142 2.92 5.34 -17.03
CA LEU A 142 1.86 4.95 -16.10
C LEU A 142 0.59 4.47 -16.82
N ASP A 143 0.24 5.08 -17.96
CA ASP A 143 -0.88 4.61 -18.79
C ASP A 143 -0.60 3.19 -19.32
N LEU A 144 0.60 2.92 -19.83
CA LEU A 144 1.01 1.59 -20.28
C LEU A 144 1.03 0.58 -19.13
N GLN A 145 1.57 0.96 -17.97
CA GLN A 145 1.54 0.09 -16.78
C GLN A 145 0.11 -0.30 -16.45
N ASN A 146 -0.80 0.67 -16.38
CA ASN A 146 -2.21 0.42 -16.13
C ASN A 146 -2.81 -0.53 -17.17
N GLU A 147 -2.51 -0.36 -18.46
CA GLU A 147 -2.97 -1.28 -19.51
C GLU A 147 -2.47 -2.71 -19.31
N LEU A 148 -1.22 -2.89 -18.88
CA LEU A 148 -0.62 -4.21 -18.64
C LEU A 148 -1.22 -4.94 -17.43
N VAL A 149 -1.64 -4.20 -16.39
CA VAL A 149 -2.15 -4.80 -15.16
C VAL A 149 -3.68 -4.79 -15.07
N ARG A 150 -4.38 -4.09 -15.97
CA ARG A 150 -5.84 -3.86 -15.90
C ARG A 150 -6.64 -5.14 -15.75
N GLU A 151 -6.27 -6.22 -16.43
CA GLU A 151 -6.99 -7.49 -16.38
C GLU A 151 -6.93 -8.18 -15.00
N TYR A 152 -5.98 -7.77 -14.14
CA TYR A 152 -5.79 -8.30 -12.79
C TYR A 152 -6.40 -7.40 -11.71
N ILE A 153 -6.95 -6.25 -12.08
CA ILE A 153 -7.57 -5.30 -11.15
C ILE A 153 -9.09 -5.42 -11.28
N ASP A 154 -9.76 -5.56 -10.14
CA ASP A 154 -11.22 -5.58 -10.08
C ASP A 154 -11.81 -4.28 -10.66
N GLU A 155 -12.83 -4.39 -11.52
CA GLU A 155 -13.51 -3.24 -12.12
C GLU A 155 -14.06 -2.29 -11.05
N GLU A 156 -14.44 -2.80 -9.87
CA GLU A 156 -14.93 -1.97 -8.77
C GLU A 156 -13.89 -0.95 -8.27
N ILE A 157 -12.58 -1.26 -8.38
CA ILE A 157 -11.52 -0.31 -8.03
C ILE A 157 -11.47 0.86 -9.03
N TYR A 158 -11.69 0.59 -10.32
CA TYR A 158 -11.81 1.65 -11.33
C TYR A 158 -13.10 2.45 -11.15
N ASN A 159 -14.21 1.79 -10.78
CA ASN A 159 -15.47 2.47 -10.46
C ASN A 159 -15.28 3.43 -9.28
N GLU A 160 -14.54 3.03 -8.25
CA GLU A 160 -14.19 3.91 -7.13
C GLU A 160 -13.32 5.08 -7.56
N MET A 161 -12.26 4.87 -8.34
CA MET A 161 -11.45 5.96 -8.89
C MET A 161 -12.26 6.92 -9.77
N HIS A 162 -13.23 6.41 -10.54
CA HIS A 162 -14.18 7.24 -11.30
C HIS A 162 -15.04 8.09 -10.37
N GLY A 163 -15.59 7.50 -9.31
CA GLY A 163 -16.34 8.22 -8.29
C GLY A 163 -15.50 9.33 -7.66
N VAL A 164 -14.26 9.03 -7.25
CA VAL A 164 -13.34 10.04 -6.69
C VAL A 164 -13.11 11.18 -7.67
N ALA A 165 -12.84 10.87 -8.94
CA ALA A 165 -12.63 11.86 -9.99
C ALA A 165 -13.84 12.79 -10.15
N ASP A 166 -15.04 12.23 -10.27
CA ASP A 166 -16.28 13.00 -10.44
C ASP A 166 -16.62 13.83 -9.20
N GLY A 167 -16.49 13.27 -8.01
CA GLY A 167 -16.77 13.94 -6.74
C GLY A 167 -15.79 15.08 -6.46
N ALA A 168 -14.51 14.86 -6.73
CA ALA A 168 -13.45 15.86 -6.55
C ALA A 168 -13.29 16.80 -7.76
N GLN A 169 -14.00 16.54 -8.86
CA GLN A 169 -13.90 17.31 -10.11
C GLN A 169 -12.48 17.38 -10.67
N ILE A 170 -11.77 16.25 -10.63
CA ILE A 170 -10.42 16.10 -11.20
C ILE A 170 -10.46 15.09 -12.34
N ASP A 171 -9.50 15.21 -13.27
CA ASP A 171 -9.37 14.27 -14.38
C ASP A 171 -9.16 12.82 -13.89
N PHE A 172 -9.97 11.90 -14.42
CA PHE A 172 -9.93 10.49 -14.05
C PHE A 172 -8.57 9.85 -14.30
N LYS A 173 -7.89 10.18 -15.41
CA LYS A 173 -6.56 9.61 -15.68
C LYS A 173 -5.54 10.05 -14.64
N THR A 174 -5.65 11.27 -14.12
CA THR A 174 -4.79 11.75 -13.03
C THR A 174 -4.95 10.88 -11.78
N VAL A 175 -6.18 10.52 -11.42
CA VAL A 175 -6.46 9.63 -10.29
C VAL A 175 -5.84 8.25 -10.52
N VAL A 176 -6.05 7.66 -11.69
CA VAL A 176 -5.49 6.33 -12.04
C VAL A 176 -3.97 6.34 -12.01
N ARG A 177 -3.34 7.32 -12.66
CA ARG A 177 -1.87 7.41 -12.75
C ARG A 177 -1.21 7.52 -11.39
N LEU A 178 -1.77 8.31 -10.48
CA LEU A 178 -1.23 8.44 -9.12
C LEU A 178 -1.35 7.14 -8.32
N HIS A 179 -2.42 6.35 -8.52
CA HIS A 179 -2.52 5.02 -7.92
C HIS A 179 -1.53 4.01 -8.52
N MET A 180 -1.16 4.16 -9.80
CA MET A 180 -0.14 3.31 -10.43
C MET A 180 1.28 3.58 -9.91
N LEU A 181 1.55 4.75 -9.31
CA LEU A 181 2.85 5.01 -8.71
C LEU A 181 3.22 3.98 -7.65
N GLY A 182 2.26 3.55 -6.81
CA GLY A 182 2.48 2.52 -5.80
C GLY A 182 2.82 1.14 -6.38
N GLU A 183 2.36 0.86 -7.60
CA GLU A 183 2.64 -0.39 -8.30
C GLU A 183 4.06 -0.39 -8.88
N ILE A 184 4.50 0.74 -9.44
CA ILE A 184 5.83 0.84 -10.08
C ILE A 184 6.94 1.17 -9.09
N THR A 185 6.62 1.84 -7.97
CA THR A 185 7.61 2.23 -6.96
C THR A 185 7.60 1.24 -5.80
N ARG A 186 8.79 0.82 -5.36
CA ARG A 186 8.92 -0.06 -4.20
C ARG A 186 8.96 0.77 -2.93
N GLY A 187 7.81 0.98 -2.30
CA GLY A 187 7.73 1.57 -0.96
C GLY A 187 8.55 0.78 0.06
N ARG A 188 8.98 1.46 1.12
CA ARG A 188 9.58 0.79 2.29
C ARG A 188 8.54 0.74 3.40
N CYS A 189 8.47 -0.38 4.08
CA CYS A 189 7.54 -0.52 5.19
C CYS A 189 8.08 -1.48 6.24
N SER A 190 7.63 -1.29 7.47
CA SER A 190 7.84 -2.20 8.59
C SER A 190 6.49 -2.70 9.07
N LEU A 191 6.34 -4.01 9.26
CA LEU A 191 5.11 -4.63 9.75
C LEU A 191 5.40 -5.50 10.98
N TYR A 192 4.53 -5.42 11.97
CA TYR A 192 4.57 -6.27 13.16
C TYR A 192 3.22 -6.94 13.36
N GLY A 193 3.25 -8.24 13.63
CA GLY A 193 2.10 -9.01 14.09
C GLY A 193 2.46 -9.69 15.40
N LEU A 194 1.69 -9.43 16.46
CA LEU A 194 1.90 -9.95 17.81
C LEU A 194 0.61 -10.61 18.28
N TRP A 195 0.70 -11.78 18.92
CA TRP A 195 -0.46 -12.49 19.47
C TRP A 195 -0.04 -13.45 20.60
N GLY A 196 -1.00 -14.03 21.30
CA GLY A 196 -0.75 -15.00 22.36
C GLY A 196 0.10 -14.41 23.50
N ASN A 197 1.15 -15.10 23.92
CA ASN A 197 1.98 -14.63 25.05
C ASN A 197 2.76 -13.34 24.75
N ALA A 198 2.78 -12.86 23.50
CA ALA A 198 3.40 -11.60 23.13
C ALA A 198 2.52 -10.37 23.44
N THR A 199 1.24 -10.56 23.78
CA THR A 199 0.29 -9.46 24.01
C THR A 199 -0.52 -9.67 25.30
N LEU A 200 -0.96 -8.56 25.91
CA LEU A 200 -1.80 -8.63 27.10
C LEU A 200 -3.13 -9.31 26.75
N GLY A 201 -3.41 -10.44 27.42
CA GLY A 201 -4.63 -11.21 27.21
C GLY A 201 -4.67 -12.01 25.89
N GLY A 202 -3.54 -12.18 25.19
CA GLY A 202 -3.47 -13.05 24.01
C GLY A 202 -4.05 -12.48 22.71
N LYS A 203 -4.54 -11.24 22.73
CA LYS A 203 -5.18 -10.59 21.58
C LYS A 203 -4.19 -10.32 20.44
N THR A 204 -4.66 -10.37 19.21
CA THR A 204 -3.83 -10.01 18.05
C THR A 204 -3.65 -8.49 17.97
N LEU A 205 -2.41 -8.04 17.84
CA LEU A 205 -2.04 -6.67 17.50
C LEU A 205 -1.30 -6.68 16.17
N GLN A 206 -1.68 -5.79 15.28
CA GLN A 206 -1.02 -5.55 14.01
C GLN A 206 -0.60 -4.09 13.95
N LEU A 207 0.66 -3.84 13.61
CA LEU A 207 1.19 -2.50 13.42
C LEU A 207 1.89 -2.43 12.07
N ARG A 208 1.83 -1.27 11.44
CA ARG A 208 2.52 -0.98 10.18
C ARG A 208 3.05 0.45 10.21
N ALA A 209 4.28 0.62 9.77
CA ALA A 209 4.82 1.91 9.34
C ALA A 209 5.03 1.84 7.83
N LEU A 210 4.58 2.87 7.12
CA LEU A 210 4.82 3.06 5.70
C LEU A 210 5.79 4.23 5.55
N ASP A 211 6.97 3.95 5.03
CA ASP A 211 7.97 4.97 4.74
C ASP A 211 7.78 5.40 3.29
N TRP A 212 7.42 6.66 3.11
CA TRP A 212 7.23 7.27 1.80
C TRP A 212 8.02 8.57 1.71
N ASP A 213 8.07 9.12 0.50
CA ASP A 213 8.68 10.41 0.26
C ASP A 213 7.84 11.54 0.86
N VAL A 214 8.42 12.23 1.86
CA VAL A 214 7.76 13.32 2.59
C VAL A 214 7.73 14.63 1.79
N ASP A 215 8.59 14.79 0.80
CA ASP A 215 8.63 16.02 0.00
C ASP A 215 7.45 16.10 -0.98
N ALA A 216 6.86 14.94 -1.30
CA ALA A 216 5.62 14.83 -2.07
C ALA A 216 4.39 15.43 -1.36
N GLY A 217 4.45 15.64 -0.03
CA GLY A 217 3.37 16.24 0.75
C GLY A 217 2.15 15.32 0.96
N LEU A 218 2.30 14.01 0.72
CA LEU A 218 1.20 13.05 0.92
C LEU A 218 0.85 12.89 2.40
N GLN A 219 1.84 13.02 3.29
CA GLN A 219 1.68 12.93 4.73
C GLN A 219 0.88 14.10 5.33
N ASP A 220 0.69 15.19 4.59
CA ASP A 220 -0.08 16.36 5.04
C ASP A 220 -1.61 16.09 4.98
N TYR A 221 -2.03 14.99 4.34
CA TYR A 221 -3.42 14.62 4.13
C TYR A 221 -3.73 13.16 4.55
N PRO A 222 -3.47 12.78 5.81
CA PRO A 222 -3.77 11.43 6.29
C PRO A 222 -5.29 11.26 6.46
N VAL A 223 -5.81 10.15 5.93
CA VAL A 223 -7.23 9.81 5.99
C VAL A 223 -7.42 8.37 6.44
N VAL A 224 -8.35 8.16 7.38
CA VAL A 224 -8.92 6.85 7.71
C VAL A 224 -10.31 6.77 7.07
N THR A 225 -10.48 5.83 6.15
CA THR A 225 -11.76 5.59 5.48
C THR A 225 -12.44 4.36 6.06
N ILE A 226 -13.69 4.52 6.51
CA ILE A 226 -14.56 3.44 6.95
C ILE A 226 -15.63 3.21 5.89
N TYR A 227 -15.57 2.05 5.24
CA TYR A 227 -16.54 1.64 4.23
C TYR A 227 -17.75 0.96 4.89
N HIS A 228 -18.95 1.40 4.53
CA HIS A 228 -20.23 0.85 4.97
C HIS A 228 -21.01 0.33 3.76
N PRO A 229 -20.70 -0.88 3.26
CA PRO A 229 -21.46 -1.50 2.18
C PRO A 229 -22.89 -1.80 2.66
N VAL A 230 -23.89 -1.39 1.88
CA VAL A 230 -25.30 -1.50 2.31
C VAL A 230 -25.81 -2.94 2.26
N HIS A 231 -25.29 -3.82 1.39
CA HIS A 231 -25.21 -5.29 1.56
C HIS A 231 -24.47 -5.92 0.35
N GLN A 232 -23.43 -6.73 0.59
CA GLN A 232 -23.11 -7.89 -0.27
C GLN A 232 -23.42 -9.14 0.56
N ASN A 233 -24.44 -9.89 0.16
CA ASN A 233 -24.74 -11.22 0.70
C ASN A 233 -23.76 -12.24 0.12
#